data_AF-A0A1X3J761-F1
#
_entry.id   AF-A0A1X3J761-F1
#
_cell.length_a   1.000
_cell.length_b   1.000
_cell.length_c   1.000
_cell.angle_alpha   90.00
_cell.angle_beta   90.00
_cell.angle_gamma   90.00
#
_symmetry.space_group_name_H-M   'P 1'
#
loop_
_entity.id
_entity.type
_entity.pdbx_description
1 polymer ?
#
loop_
_entity_poly.entity_id
_entity_poly.type
_entity_poly.pdbx_seq_one_letter_code
_entity_poly.pdbx_strand_id
1 'polypeptide(L)'
;MSKRRYLTGKEVQAMMQAVCYGATGARDYCLILLAYRHGMRISELLDLHYQDLDLNEGRINIRRLKNGFSTVHPLRFDEREAVERWTLERANWKGADRTDAIFISRRGSRLSRQQAYRIIRDAGIEAGTVTQTHPHMLRHACGYELAERGADTRLIQDYLGHRNIRHTVRYTASNAARFAGLWERNNLINEKLKREEV
;
A
#
# COMPACT_ATOMS: atom_id res chain seq x y z
N MET A 1 -22.20 21.25 -2.67
CA MET A 1 -20.75 20.98 -2.58
C MET A 1 -20.47 19.57 -3.08
N SER A 2 -19.64 19.42 -4.11
CA SER A 2 -19.26 18.09 -4.64
C SER A 2 -18.55 17.30 -3.54
N LYS A 3 -19.13 16.17 -3.12
CA LYS A 3 -18.48 15.29 -2.12
C LYS A 3 -17.20 14.74 -2.72
N ARG A 4 -16.07 15.15 -2.13
CA ARG A 4 -14.73 14.64 -2.45
C ARG A 4 -14.76 13.10 -2.46
N ARG A 5 -14.21 12.49 -3.51
CA ARG A 5 -14.21 11.02 -3.74
C ARG A 5 -12.83 10.38 -3.49
N TYR A 6 -11.96 11.03 -2.72
CA TYR A 6 -10.62 10.51 -2.42
C TYR A 6 -10.19 10.87 -0.99
N LEU A 7 -9.28 10.07 -0.43
CA LEU A 7 -8.63 10.32 0.86
C LEU A 7 -7.31 11.07 0.64
N THR A 8 -6.95 11.97 1.55
CA THR A 8 -5.63 12.62 1.62
C THR A 8 -4.66 11.70 2.32
N GLY A 9 -3.35 11.91 2.13
CA GLY A 9 -2.34 11.28 2.97
C GLY A 9 -2.57 11.53 4.47
N LYS A 10 -3.06 12.71 4.86
CA LYS A 10 -3.42 13.04 6.25
C LYS A 10 -4.57 12.19 6.79
N GLU A 11 -5.64 12.02 6.00
CA GLU A 11 -6.77 11.17 6.37
C GLU A 11 -6.35 9.70 6.49
N VAL A 12 -5.52 9.20 5.56
CA VAL A 12 -4.99 7.83 5.65
C VAL A 12 -4.09 7.66 6.88
N GLN A 13 -3.26 8.67 7.20
CA GLN A 13 -2.45 8.66 8.42
C GLN A 13 -3.33 8.62 9.68
N ALA A 14 -4.39 9.43 9.74
CA ALA A 14 -5.35 9.39 10.83
C ALA A 14 -6.03 8.01 10.97
N MET A 15 -6.41 7.38 9.85
CA MET A 15 -6.95 6.02 9.84
C MET A 15 -5.97 4.99 10.42
N MET A 16 -4.68 5.09 10.05
CA MET A 16 -3.65 4.21 10.60
C MET A 16 -3.50 4.40 12.12
N GLN A 17 -3.52 5.64 12.61
CA GLN A 17 -3.45 5.92 14.05
C GLN A 17 -4.71 5.46 14.80
N ALA A 18 -5.89 5.56 14.19
CA ALA A 18 -7.14 5.11 14.78
C ALA A 18 -7.16 3.60 15.06
N VAL A 19 -6.46 2.80 14.26
CA VAL A 19 -6.41 1.34 14.41
C VAL A 19 -5.14 0.83 15.07
N CYS A 20 -4.18 1.67 15.44
CA CYS A 20 -2.85 1.19 15.88
C CYS A 20 -2.85 0.53 17.28
N TYR A 21 -3.98 0.56 17.99
CA TYR A 21 -4.15 0.03 19.34
C TYR A 21 -4.95 -1.29 19.37
N GLY A 22 -4.82 -2.00 20.49
CA GLY A 22 -5.57 -3.21 20.77
C GLY A 22 -5.04 -4.46 20.07
N ALA A 23 -5.76 -5.56 20.25
CA ALA A 23 -5.25 -6.89 19.91
C ALA A 23 -5.18 -7.21 18.41
N THR A 24 -5.60 -6.30 17.53
CA THR A 24 -5.41 -6.43 16.07
C THR A 24 -4.70 -5.22 15.47
N GLY A 25 -4.17 -4.33 16.32
CA GLY A 25 -3.77 -3.01 15.87
C GLY A 25 -2.59 -2.99 14.92
N ALA A 26 -1.56 -3.80 15.18
CA ALA A 26 -0.43 -3.92 14.24
C ALA A 26 -0.85 -4.49 12.89
N ARG A 27 -1.74 -5.50 12.87
CA ARG A 27 -2.28 -6.06 11.62
C ARG A 27 -3.01 -4.99 10.83
N ASP A 28 -3.92 -4.28 11.48
CA ASP A 28 -4.85 -3.37 10.81
C ASP A 28 -4.11 -2.11 10.32
N TYR A 29 -3.14 -1.62 11.12
CA TYR A 29 -2.19 -0.58 10.71
C TYR A 29 -1.41 -1.00 9.47
N CYS A 30 -0.74 -2.16 9.51
CA CYS A 30 0.07 -2.67 8.40
C CYS A 30 -0.78 -2.88 7.14
N LEU A 31 -2.02 -3.35 7.29
CA LEU A 31 -2.96 -3.56 6.19
C LEU A 31 -3.28 -2.24 5.48
N ILE A 32 -3.63 -1.20 6.22
CA ILE A 32 -3.94 0.12 5.65
C ILE A 32 -2.69 0.74 5.01
N LEU A 33 -1.53 0.64 5.66
CA LEU A 33 -0.27 1.16 5.16
C LEU A 33 0.09 0.57 3.79
N LEU A 34 0.15 -0.76 3.67
CA LEU A 34 0.52 -1.43 2.42
C LEU A 34 -0.54 -1.25 1.32
N ALA A 35 -1.83 -1.22 1.69
CA ALA A 35 -2.92 -0.91 0.77
C ALA A 35 -2.74 0.46 0.11
N TYR A 36 -2.41 1.47 0.92
CA TYR A 36 -2.19 2.85 0.48
C TYR A 36 -0.87 3.00 -0.27
N ARG A 37 0.25 2.56 0.29
CA ARG A 37 1.57 2.81 -0.31
C ARG A 37 1.81 2.09 -1.62
N HIS A 38 1.30 0.88 -1.79
CA HIS A 38 1.50 0.12 -3.04
C HIS A 38 0.27 0.10 -3.95
N GLY A 39 -0.77 0.85 -3.56
CA GLY A 39 -2.03 0.94 -4.28
C GLY A 39 -2.64 -0.43 -4.57
N MET A 40 -2.50 -1.40 -3.66
CA MET A 40 -2.99 -2.76 -3.89
C MET A 40 -4.52 -2.80 -3.97
N ARG A 41 -5.06 -3.65 -4.84
CA ARG A 41 -6.46 -4.06 -4.69
C ARG A 41 -6.58 -4.93 -3.43
N ILE A 42 -7.73 -4.90 -2.77
CA ILE A 42 -7.93 -5.67 -1.54
C ILE A 42 -7.69 -7.16 -1.73
N SER A 43 -8.04 -7.73 -2.89
CA SER A 43 -7.78 -9.12 -3.21
C SER A 43 -6.30 -9.43 -3.42
N GLU A 44 -5.51 -8.46 -3.89
CA GLU A 44 -4.04 -8.61 -4.04
C GLU A 44 -3.39 -8.57 -2.65
N LEU A 45 -3.80 -7.61 -1.81
CA LEU A 45 -3.29 -7.48 -0.44
C LEU A 45 -3.58 -8.70 0.43
N LEU A 46 -4.79 -9.26 0.34
CA LEU A 46 -5.18 -10.46 1.09
C LEU A 46 -4.59 -11.77 0.52
N ASP A 47 -3.91 -11.69 -0.63
CA ASP A 47 -3.14 -12.78 -1.23
C ASP A 47 -1.63 -12.58 -1.09
N LEU A 48 -1.18 -11.56 -0.36
CA LEU A 48 0.24 -11.30 -0.12
C LEU A 48 0.81 -12.31 0.89
N HIS A 49 1.89 -12.96 0.50
CA HIS A 49 2.61 -13.96 1.30
C HIS A 49 3.99 -13.44 1.72
N TYR A 50 4.58 -14.02 2.76
CA TYR A 50 5.92 -13.62 3.22
C TYR A 50 7.01 -13.78 2.16
N GLN A 51 6.89 -14.77 1.26
CA GLN A 51 7.81 -14.94 0.12
C GLN A 51 7.74 -13.81 -0.92
N ASP A 52 6.67 -13.01 -0.91
CA ASP A 52 6.54 -11.83 -1.77
C ASP A 52 7.31 -10.62 -1.19
N LEU A 53 7.85 -10.74 0.04
CA LEU A 53 8.60 -9.70 0.72
C LEU A 53 10.09 -10.07 0.84
N ASP A 54 10.94 -9.14 0.46
CA ASP A 54 12.35 -9.15 0.82
C ASP A 54 12.61 -7.96 1.74
N LEU A 55 12.57 -8.21 3.06
CA LEU A 55 12.79 -7.17 4.07
C LEU A 55 14.26 -6.72 4.14
N ASN A 56 15.19 -7.59 3.73
CA ASN A 56 16.62 -7.30 3.71
C ASN A 56 16.96 -6.35 2.56
N GLU A 57 16.50 -6.68 1.34
CA GLU A 57 16.70 -5.82 0.16
C GLU A 57 15.69 -4.65 0.10
N GLY A 58 14.67 -4.65 0.96
CA GLY A 58 13.63 -3.63 0.99
C GLY A 58 12.77 -3.64 -0.27
N ARG A 59 12.21 -4.80 -0.62
CA ARG A 59 11.42 -5.00 -1.84
C ARG A 59 10.15 -5.79 -1.57
N ILE A 60 9.11 -5.49 -2.32
CA ILE A 60 7.84 -6.23 -2.32
C ILE A 60 7.42 -6.56 -3.74
N ASN A 61 7.11 -7.83 -3.99
CA ASN A 61 6.56 -8.30 -5.25
C ASN A 61 5.03 -8.17 -5.22
N ILE A 62 4.50 -7.26 -6.03
CA ILE A 62 3.06 -7.03 -6.15
C ILE A 62 2.50 -7.90 -7.26
N ARG A 63 1.98 -9.08 -6.90
CA ARG A 63 1.26 -9.97 -7.83
C ARG A 63 -0.11 -9.38 -8.17
N ARG A 64 -0.21 -8.72 -9.33
CA ARG A 64 -1.46 -8.07 -9.74
C ARG A 64 -2.45 -9.09 -10.29
N LEU A 65 -3.72 -8.96 -9.88
CA LEU A 65 -4.81 -9.83 -10.33
C LEU A 65 -5.52 -9.25 -11.57
N LYS A 66 -6.44 -10.03 -12.17
CA LYS A 66 -7.34 -9.60 -13.26
C LYS A 66 -6.60 -8.87 -14.39
N ASN A 67 -5.55 -9.49 -14.93
CA ASN A 67 -4.76 -8.90 -16.01
C ASN A 67 -4.01 -7.61 -15.61
N GLY A 68 -3.74 -7.36 -14.33
CA GLY A 68 -2.77 -6.33 -13.97
C GLY A 68 -1.34 -6.77 -14.31
N PHE A 69 -0.42 -5.83 -14.40
CA PHE A 69 0.99 -6.12 -14.61
C PHE A 69 1.69 -6.20 -13.25
N SER A 70 2.20 -7.38 -12.88
CA SER A 70 2.93 -7.56 -11.63
C SER A 70 4.23 -6.74 -11.64
N THR A 71 4.54 -6.12 -10.52
CA THR A 71 5.67 -5.20 -10.39
C THR A 71 6.35 -5.38 -9.03
N VAL A 72 7.64 -5.09 -8.97
CA VAL A 72 8.37 -5.01 -7.69
C VAL A 72 8.42 -3.55 -7.24
N HIS A 73 8.00 -3.27 -6.02
CA HIS A 73 8.09 -1.94 -5.42
C HIS A 73 9.15 -1.92 -4.31
N PRO A 74 9.78 -0.77 -4.03
CA PRO A 74 10.56 -0.58 -2.81
C PRO A 74 9.68 -0.69 -1.57
N LEU A 75 10.17 -1.36 -0.54
CA LEU A 75 9.65 -1.30 0.83
C LEU A 75 10.48 -0.31 1.64
N ARG A 76 9.82 0.73 2.15
CA ARG A 76 10.46 1.75 2.98
C ARG A 76 10.64 1.27 4.41
N PHE A 77 11.39 2.04 5.19
CA PHE A 77 11.64 1.76 6.59
C PHE A 77 10.34 1.63 7.40
N ASP A 78 9.40 2.58 7.25
CA ASP A 78 8.11 2.57 7.95
C ASP A 78 7.25 1.34 7.60
N GLU A 79 7.34 0.87 6.37
CA GLU A 79 6.62 -0.32 5.90
C GLU A 79 7.22 -1.61 6.45
N ARG A 80 8.56 -1.71 6.48
CA ARG A 80 9.26 -2.86 7.06
C ARG A 80 9.00 -2.97 8.55
N GLU A 81 9.09 -1.87 9.29
CA GLU A 81 8.81 -1.83 10.73
C GLU A 81 7.38 -2.29 11.03
N ALA A 82 6.40 -1.83 10.24
CA ALA A 82 5.00 -2.25 10.38
C ALA A 82 4.81 -3.75 10.11
N VAL A 83 5.46 -4.28 9.08
CA VAL A 83 5.42 -5.72 8.75
C VAL A 83 6.10 -6.56 9.83
N GLU A 84 7.26 -6.14 10.31
CA GLU A 84 8.01 -6.84 11.37
C GLU A 84 7.22 -6.87 12.67
N ARG A 85 6.69 -5.73 13.10
CA ARG A 85 5.82 -5.63 14.28
C ARG A 85 4.62 -6.56 14.17
N TRP A 86 3.92 -6.51 13.02
CA TRP A 86 2.80 -7.43 12.79
C TRP A 86 3.25 -8.89 12.82
N THR A 87 4.40 -9.22 12.24
CA THR A 87 4.93 -10.59 12.21
C THR A 87 5.20 -11.14 13.62
N LEU A 88 5.76 -10.31 14.50
CA LEU A 88 5.98 -10.66 15.91
C LEU A 88 4.65 -10.91 16.65
N GLU A 89 3.66 -10.04 16.46
CA GLU A 89 2.33 -10.23 17.07
C GLU A 89 1.59 -11.44 16.50
N ARG A 90 1.66 -11.63 15.18
CA ARG A 90 1.06 -12.74 14.43
C ARG A 90 1.56 -14.10 14.93
N ALA A 91 2.85 -14.22 15.26
CA ALA A 91 3.43 -15.48 15.76
C ALA A 91 2.75 -15.99 17.04
N ASN A 92 2.16 -15.09 17.84
CA ASN A 92 1.45 -15.43 19.07
C ASN A 92 -0.02 -15.83 18.83
N TRP A 93 -0.53 -15.74 17.59
CA TRP A 93 -1.92 -16.06 17.29
C TRP A 93 -2.10 -17.54 16.98
N LYS A 94 -3.18 -18.12 17.54
CA LYS A 94 -3.54 -19.51 17.30
C LYS A 94 -3.74 -19.79 15.80
N GLY A 95 -2.97 -20.74 15.27
CA GLY A 95 -3.07 -21.19 13.88
C GLY A 95 -2.38 -20.28 12.87
N ALA A 96 -1.49 -19.38 13.30
CA ALA A 96 -0.71 -18.53 12.41
C ALA A 96 0.28 -19.29 11.52
N ASP A 97 0.65 -20.51 11.92
CA ASP A 97 1.50 -21.46 11.20
C ASP A 97 0.78 -22.17 10.04
N ARG A 98 -0.56 -22.12 9.99
CA ARG A 98 -1.37 -22.84 8.98
C ARG A 98 -1.29 -22.23 7.57
N THR A 99 -0.76 -21.02 7.45
CA THR A 99 -0.66 -20.30 6.19
C THR A 99 0.51 -19.32 6.25
N ASP A 100 1.13 -19.09 5.09
CA ASP A 100 2.16 -18.09 4.85
C ASP A 100 1.58 -16.71 4.47
N ALA A 101 0.26 -16.56 4.45
CA ALA A 101 -0.39 -15.29 4.20
C ALA A 101 -0.06 -14.29 5.31
N ILE A 102 0.31 -13.08 4.92
CA ILE A 102 0.67 -12.02 5.87
C ILE A 102 -0.55 -11.67 6.73
N PHE A 103 -1.70 -11.42 6.11
CA PHE A 103 -2.90 -10.99 6.81
C PHE A 103 -3.82 -12.16 7.16
N ILE A 104 -3.87 -12.48 8.45
CA ILE A 104 -4.74 -13.52 9.01
C ILE A 104 -5.83 -12.94 9.93
N SER A 105 -6.91 -13.70 10.08
CA SER A 105 -7.91 -13.46 11.12
C SER A 105 -7.42 -13.97 12.48
N ARG A 106 -8.10 -13.57 13.56
CA ARG A 106 -7.80 -14.06 14.93
C ARG A 106 -7.90 -15.59 15.10
N ARG A 107 -8.48 -16.29 14.12
CA ARG A 107 -8.61 -17.75 14.09
C ARG A 107 -7.47 -18.44 13.32
N GLY A 108 -6.48 -17.70 12.81
CA GLY A 108 -5.36 -18.24 12.03
C GLY A 108 -5.65 -18.41 10.53
N SER A 109 -6.91 -18.32 10.10
CA SER A 109 -7.27 -18.37 8.67
C SER A 109 -6.90 -17.06 7.96
N ARG A 110 -6.72 -17.10 6.63
CA ARG A 110 -6.61 -15.90 5.79
C ARG A 110 -7.73 -14.90 6.12
N LEU A 111 -7.37 -13.61 6.18
CA LEU A 111 -8.33 -12.54 6.46
C LEU A 111 -9.31 -12.42 5.28
N SER A 112 -10.61 -12.39 5.58
CA SER A 112 -11.62 -12.33 4.51
C SER A 112 -11.76 -10.92 3.94
N ARG A 113 -12.22 -10.82 2.68
CA ARG A 113 -12.55 -9.52 2.06
C ARG A 113 -13.53 -8.73 2.92
N GLN A 114 -14.59 -9.37 3.42
CA GLN A 114 -15.58 -8.68 4.24
C GLN A 114 -14.99 -8.11 5.54
N GLN A 115 -14.09 -8.86 6.19
CA GLN A 115 -13.38 -8.38 7.38
C GLN A 115 -12.47 -7.20 7.05
N ALA A 116 -11.70 -7.27 5.96
CA ALA A 116 -10.81 -6.18 5.56
C ALA A 116 -11.58 -4.91 5.17
N TYR A 117 -12.74 -5.04 4.51
CA TYR A 117 -13.66 -3.92 4.26
C TYR A 117 -14.15 -3.28 5.55
N ARG A 118 -14.52 -4.11 6.54
CA ARG A 118 -14.96 -3.62 7.86
C ARG A 118 -13.84 -2.85 8.55
N ILE A 119 -12.63 -3.42 8.63
CA ILE A 119 -11.45 -2.77 9.20
C ILE A 119 -11.23 -1.39 8.59
N ILE A 120 -11.19 -1.31 7.25
CA ILE A 120 -10.92 -0.04 6.53
C ILE A 120 -12.05 0.98 6.73
N ARG A 121 -13.30 0.53 6.72
CA ARG A 121 -14.46 1.41 6.94
C ARG A 121 -14.46 1.95 8.37
N ASP A 122 -14.28 1.08 9.35
CA ASP A 122 -14.34 1.45 10.77
C ASP A 122 -13.15 2.38 11.12
N ALA A 123 -11.96 2.12 10.55
CA ALA A 123 -10.82 3.04 10.62
C ALA A 123 -11.15 4.44 10.04
N GLY A 124 -11.88 4.49 8.93
CA GLY A 124 -12.33 5.74 8.32
C GLY A 124 -13.34 6.50 9.16
N ILE A 125 -14.23 5.80 9.87
CA ILE A 125 -15.20 6.41 10.80
C ILE A 125 -14.47 6.98 12.00
N GLU A 126 -13.60 6.20 12.63
CA GLU A 126 -12.83 6.61 13.81
C GLU A 126 -11.90 7.78 13.51
N ALA A 127 -11.30 7.81 12.31
CA ALA A 127 -10.48 8.93 11.85
C ALA A 127 -11.28 10.17 11.41
N GLY A 128 -12.62 10.14 11.49
CA GLY A 128 -13.47 11.28 11.10
C GLY A 128 -13.42 11.62 9.60
N THR A 129 -13.16 10.63 8.74
CA THR A 129 -13.08 10.88 7.29
C THR A 129 -14.44 11.31 6.73
N VAL A 130 -14.45 12.30 5.84
CA VAL A 130 -15.69 12.86 5.26
C VAL A 130 -16.34 11.95 4.20
N THR A 131 -15.70 10.82 3.88
CA THR A 131 -16.08 9.91 2.79
C THR A 131 -16.43 8.52 3.32
N GLN A 132 -17.29 7.79 2.59
CA GLN A 132 -17.52 6.37 2.86
C GLN A 132 -16.28 5.56 2.48
N THR A 133 -15.40 5.37 3.45
CA THR A 133 -14.08 4.78 3.25
C THR A 133 -14.18 3.27 2.97
N HIS A 134 -13.50 2.83 1.90
CA HIS A 134 -13.44 1.44 1.44
C HIS A 134 -12.12 1.19 0.69
N PRO A 135 -11.68 -0.05 0.45
CA PRO A 135 -10.34 -0.34 -0.09
C PRO A 135 -9.95 0.38 -1.39
N HIS A 136 -10.91 0.57 -2.31
CA HIS A 136 -10.63 1.32 -3.54
C HIS A 136 -10.24 2.79 -3.31
N MET A 137 -10.67 3.41 -2.19
CA MET A 137 -10.30 4.78 -1.82
C MET A 137 -8.82 4.87 -1.46
N LEU A 138 -8.26 3.86 -0.80
CA LEU A 138 -6.83 3.82 -0.46
C LEU A 138 -5.97 3.73 -1.73
N ARG A 139 -6.40 2.93 -2.71
CA ARG A 139 -5.74 2.88 -4.02
C ARG A 139 -5.86 4.20 -4.79
N HIS A 140 -7.01 4.87 -4.73
CA HIS A 140 -7.13 6.20 -5.32
C HIS A 140 -6.22 7.22 -4.62
N ALA A 141 -6.20 7.21 -3.29
CA ALA A 141 -5.34 8.07 -2.48
C ALA A 141 -3.85 7.86 -2.81
N CYS A 142 -3.42 6.62 -3.07
CA CYS A 142 -2.09 6.32 -3.59
C CYS A 142 -1.80 7.10 -4.88
N GLY A 143 -2.68 6.98 -5.88
CA GLY A 143 -2.49 7.65 -7.16
C GLY A 143 -2.50 9.17 -7.05
N TYR A 144 -3.40 9.72 -6.22
CA TYR A 144 -3.47 11.16 -5.97
C TYR A 144 -2.20 11.67 -5.29
N GLU A 145 -1.74 11.01 -4.22
CA GLU A 145 -0.54 11.42 -3.51
C GLU A 145 0.70 11.36 -4.42
N LEU A 146 0.83 10.31 -5.24
CA LEU A 146 1.95 10.22 -6.19
C LEU A 146 1.90 11.36 -7.23
N ALA A 147 0.71 11.73 -7.69
CA ALA A 147 0.53 12.88 -8.58
C ALA A 147 0.86 14.21 -7.88
N GLU A 148 0.44 14.40 -6.62
CA GLU A 148 0.79 15.58 -5.81
C GLU A 148 2.29 15.69 -5.57
N ARG A 149 3.00 14.55 -5.51
CA ARG A 149 4.46 14.48 -5.44
C ARG A 149 5.15 14.73 -6.78
N GLY A 150 4.39 14.95 -7.85
CA GLY A 150 4.88 15.27 -9.19
C GLY A 150 5.28 14.07 -10.04
N ALA A 151 4.96 12.84 -9.61
CA ALA A 151 5.19 11.67 -10.45
C ALA A 151 4.36 11.78 -11.73
N ASP A 152 4.97 11.46 -12.87
CA ASP A 152 4.26 11.53 -14.14
C ASP A 152 3.17 10.44 -14.22
N THR A 153 2.12 10.72 -14.99
CA THR A 153 0.95 9.83 -15.11
C THR A 153 1.32 8.43 -15.61
N ARG A 154 2.37 8.28 -16.43
CA ARG A 154 2.81 6.97 -16.95
C ARG A 154 3.45 6.15 -15.84
N LEU A 155 4.32 6.76 -15.04
CA LEU A 155 4.94 6.11 -13.89
C LEU A 155 3.91 5.71 -12.83
N ILE A 156 2.90 6.56 -12.58
CA ILE A 156 1.78 6.22 -11.69
C ILE A 156 0.98 5.03 -12.23
N GLN A 157 0.68 5.01 -13.54
CA GLN A 157 -0.03 3.88 -14.16
C GLN A 157 0.75 2.57 -14.03
N ASP A 158 2.07 2.61 -14.27
CA ASP A 158 2.96 1.46 -14.14
C ASP A 158 3.02 0.99 -12.67
N TYR A 159 3.16 1.91 -11.71
CA TYR A 159 3.16 1.62 -10.28
C TYR A 159 1.84 0.97 -9.81
N LEU A 160 0.71 1.45 -10.32
CA LEU A 160 -0.61 0.88 -10.04
C LEU A 160 -0.87 -0.41 -10.83
N GLY A 161 0.01 -0.83 -11.74
CA GLY A 161 -0.12 -2.07 -12.50
C GLY A 161 -1.21 -2.03 -13.56
N HIS A 162 -1.51 -0.85 -14.13
CA HIS A 162 -2.46 -0.71 -15.24
C HIS A 162 -1.85 -1.29 -16.52
N ARG A 163 -2.49 -2.30 -17.12
CA ARG A 163 -2.10 -2.77 -18.45
C ARG A 163 -2.47 -1.72 -19.49
N ASN A 164 -1.47 -1.09 -20.09
CA ASN A 164 -1.63 -0.36 -21.34
C ASN A 164 -1.08 -1.22 -22.48
N ILE A 165 -1.97 -1.76 -23.32
CA ILE A 165 -1.66 -2.67 -24.45
C ILE A 165 -0.73 -2.03 -25.49
N ARG A 166 -0.66 -0.69 -25.57
CA ARG A 166 0.08 0.00 -26.64
C ARG A 166 1.61 -0.01 -26.51
N HIS A 167 2.18 -0.25 -25.33
CA HIS A 167 3.64 -0.23 -25.16
C HIS A 167 4.11 -1.27 -24.13
N THR A 168 4.34 -2.49 -24.59
CA THR A 168 4.95 -3.56 -23.81
C THR A 168 6.45 -3.31 -23.68
N VAL A 169 6.87 -2.47 -22.72
CA VAL A 169 8.30 -2.44 -22.34
C VAL A 169 8.54 -3.65 -21.46
N ARG A 170 8.99 -4.74 -22.08
CA ARG A 170 9.10 -6.09 -21.48
C ARG A 170 10.22 -6.25 -20.44
N TYR A 171 10.85 -5.16 -19.99
CA TYR A 171 12.03 -5.19 -19.11
C TYR A 171 11.88 -4.42 -17.78
N THR A 172 10.73 -3.79 -17.52
CA THR A 172 10.58 -2.84 -16.40
C THR A 172 9.81 -3.35 -15.18
N ALA A 173 9.29 -4.58 -15.19
CA ALA A 173 8.47 -5.12 -14.12
C ALA A 173 9.25 -5.44 -12.84
N SER A 174 10.49 -5.90 -13.01
CA SER A 174 11.31 -6.48 -11.95
C SER A 174 12.24 -5.48 -11.26
N ASN A 175 12.39 -4.26 -11.80
CA ASN A 175 13.31 -3.28 -11.24
C ASN A 175 12.62 -2.34 -10.25
N ALA A 176 12.70 -2.67 -8.95
CA ALA A 176 12.19 -1.83 -7.86
C ALA A 176 12.77 -0.40 -7.88
N ALA A 177 14.03 -0.23 -8.30
CA ALA A 177 14.73 1.06 -8.30
C ALA A 177 14.04 2.09 -9.20
N ARG A 178 13.25 1.66 -10.19
CA ARG A 178 12.42 2.55 -11.03
C ARG A 178 11.43 3.37 -10.20
N PHE A 179 10.97 2.84 -9.07
CA PHE A 179 10.01 3.48 -8.19
C PHE A 179 10.68 4.09 -6.94
N ALA A 180 12.02 4.09 -6.87
CA ALA A 180 12.74 4.79 -5.82
C ALA A 180 12.43 6.29 -5.87
N GLY A 181 12.37 6.93 -4.71
CA GLY A 181 12.08 8.37 -4.62
C GLY A 181 10.61 8.78 -4.73
N LEU A 182 9.71 7.91 -5.23
CA LEU A 182 8.27 8.24 -5.40
C LEU A 182 7.59 8.70 -4.10
N TRP A 183 8.05 8.20 -2.96
CA TRP A 183 7.48 8.47 -1.65
C TRP A 183 8.42 9.31 -0.75
N GLU A 184 9.52 9.82 -1.30
CA GLU A 184 10.38 10.79 -0.63
C GLU A 184 9.75 12.19 -0.69
N ARG A 185 10.02 13.03 0.31
CA ARG A 185 9.43 14.38 0.40
C ARG A 185 10.03 15.38 -0.60
N ASN A 186 11.09 15.02 -1.36
CA ASN A 186 12.05 16.00 -1.91
C ASN A 186 12.49 15.83 -3.38
N ASN A 187 11.78 15.12 -4.27
CA ASN A 187 12.40 14.78 -5.56
C ASN A 187 12.05 15.60 -6.82
N LEU A 188 11.31 16.71 -6.77
CA LEU A 188 11.07 17.48 -8.02
C LEU A 188 11.18 19.01 -7.96
N ILE A 189 11.41 19.61 -6.79
CA ILE A 189 11.69 21.06 -6.71
C ILE A 189 13.19 21.35 -6.89
N ASN A 190 14.06 20.43 -6.46
CA ASN A 190 15.52 20.65 -6.53
C ASN A 190 16.14 20.46 -7.93
N GLU A 191 15.45 19.82 -8.89
CA GLU A 191 15.97 19.75 -10.27
C GLU A 191 15.66 21.00 -11.10
N LYS A 192 14.58 21.74 -10.78
CA LYS A 192 14.29 23.03 -11.45
C LYS A 192 15.23 24.14 -10.98
N LEU A 193 15.53 24.19 -9.68
CA LEU A 193 16.46 25.19 -9.12
C LEU A 193 17.91 24.96 -9.56
N LYS A 194 18.34 23.71 -9.80
CA LYS A 194 19.67 23.41 -10.35
C LYS A 194 19.85 23.74 -11.83
N ARG A 195 18.76 23.97 -12.58
CA ARG A 195 18.80 24.36 -14.00
C ARG A 195 18.71 25.86 -14.22
N GLU A 196 18.44 26.64 -13.18
CA GLU A 196 18.39 28.10 -13.22
C GLU A 196 19.69 28.76 -12.67
N GLU A 197 20.64 27.96 -12.20
CA GLU A 197 21.96 28.40 -11.72
C GLU A 197 23.13 28.01 -12.67
N VAL A 198 22.84 27.73 -13.95
CA VAL A 198 23.86 27.52 -15.01
C VAL A 198 23.66 28.49 -16.15
#